data_AF-M1DWT8-F1
#
_entry.id   AF-M1DWT8-F1
#
_cell.length_a   1.000
_cell.length_b   1.000
_cell.length_c   1.000
_cell.angle_alpha   90.00
_cell.angle_beta   90.00
_cell.angle_gamma   90.00
#
_symmetry.space_group_name_H-M   'P 1'
#
loop_
_entity.id
_entity.type
_entity.pdbx_description
1 polymer ?
#
loop_
_entity_poly.entity_id
_entity_poly.type
_entity_poly.pdbx_seq_one_letter_code
_entity_poly.pdbx_strand_id
1 'polypeptide(L)'
;MSIYPSTRLLVCSRFFFISWLTTVEIVIPELHEMRIAHIVSIGPESLCTLNPDCGGGKGVILTYDTRTNLAFFHSFIAADYVATQRLR
;
A
#
# COMPACT_ATOMS: atom_id res chain seq x y z
N MET A 1 -2.48 15.03 -24.64
CA MET A 1 -1.39 15.03 -23.66
C MET A 1 -1.71 13.96 -22.61
N SER A 2 -1.34 12.70 -22.84
CA SER A 2 -1.56 11.61 -21.89
C SER A 2 -0.20 11.26 -21.30
N ILE A 3 0.02 11.66 -20.05
CA ILE A 3 1.20 11.27 -19.26
C ILE A 3 0.70 10.32 -18.19
N TYR A 4 0.44 9.07 -18.56
CA TYR A 4 0.35 7.97 -17.60
C TYR A 4 1.56 7.07 -17.86
N PRO A 5 2.51 6.93 -16.92
CA PRO A 5 3.54 5.92 -17.07
C PRO A 5 2.87 4.57 -16.87
N SER A 6 2.61 3.86 -17.98
CA SER A 6 2.23 2.45 -17.94
C SER A 6 3.39 1.70 -17.29
N THR A 7 3.21 1.30 -16.03
CA THR A 7 4.22 0.59 -15.25
C THR A 7 4.28 -0.86 -15.77
N ARG A 8 5.02 -1.07 -16.86
CA ARG A 8 5.31 -2.40 -17.40
C ARG A 8 6.19 -3.16 -16.40
N LEU A 9 5.60 -4.11 -15.69
CA LEU A 9 6.32 -4.98 -14.77
C LEU A 9 6.82 -6.20 -15.56
N LEU A 10 8.11 -6.19 -15.92
CA LEU A 10 8.80 -7.38 -16.39
C LEU A 10 9.01 -8.32 -15.20
N VAL A 11 8.16 -9.33 -15.04
CA VAL A 11 8.36 -10.39 -14.06
C VAL A 11 9.56 -11.25 -14.51
N CYS A 12 10.68 -11.07 -13.81
CA CYS A 12 11.93 -11.84 -13.87
C CYS A 12 12.76 -11.78 -15.17
N SER A 13 13.66 -10.80 -15.22
CA SER A 13 14.80 -10.74 -16.15
C SER A 13 16.12 -10.70 -15.37
N ARG A 14 16.52 -11.82 -14.73
CA ARG A 14 17.93 -12.22 -14.44
C ARG A 14 18.01 -13.45 -13.53
N PHE A 15 17.73 -14.64 -14.07
CA PHE A 15 18.32 -15.88 -13.57
C PHE A 15 18.59 -16.79 -14.78
N PHE A 16 19.70 -16.50 -15.44
CA PHE A 16 20.13 -17.12 -16.70
C PHE A 16 20.94 -18.37 -16.39
N PHE A 17 20.26 -19.52 -16.30
CA PHE A 17 20.68 -20.85 -16.76
C PHE A 17 19.76 -21.88 -16.07
N ILE A 18 19.08 -22.72 -16.86
CA ILE A 18 18.17 -23.81 -16.43
C ILE A 18 16.81 -23.35 -15.90
N SER A 19 15.89 -22.94 -16.78
CA SER A 19 14.47 -23.24 -16.59
C SER A 19 13.67 -23.00 -17.87
N TRP A 20 12.74 -23.91 -18.14
CA TRP A 20 11.67 -23.86 -19.14
C TRP A 20 10.64 -22.75 -18.79
N LEU A 21 11.10 -21.52 -18.56
CA LEU A 21 10.24 -20.39 -18.19
C LEU A 21 10.07 -19.46 -19.38
N THR A 22 8.81 -19.26 -19.79
CA THR A 22 8.44 -18.23 -20.77
C THR A 22 8.04 -16.96 -20.02
N THR A 23 8.68 -15.85 -20.35
CA THR A 23 8.28 -14.52 -19.88
C THR A 23 7.16 -14.01 -20.78
N VAL A 24 6.05 -13.59 -20.18
CA VAL A 24 4.93 -12.96 -20.89
C VAL A 24 4.83 -11.52 -20.41
N GLU A 25 4.78 -10.60 -21.36
CA GLU A 25 4.52 -9.19 -21.04
C GLU A 25 3.07 -9.03 -20.65
N ILE A 26 2.84 -8.54 -19.42
CA ILE A 26 1.52 -8.22 -18.92
C ILE A 26 1.47 -6.74 -18.55
N VAL A 27 0.28 -6.16 -18.70
CA VAL A 27 -0.01 -4.80 -18.24
C VAL A 27 -0.91 -4.92 -17.02
N ILE A 28 -0.49 -4.31 -15.91
CA ILE A 28 -1.34 -4.21 -14.72
C ILE A 28 -2.08 -2.88 -14.81
N PRO A 29 -3.41 -2.89 -15.06
CA PRO A 29 -4.21 -1.67 -15.03
C PRO A 29 -4.30 -1.14 -13.59
N GLU A 30 -4.64 0.14 -13.45
CA GLU A 30 -5.08 0.72 -12.17
C GLU A 30 -4.09 0.58 -11.01
N LEU A 31 -2.79 0.46 -11.30
CA LEU A 31 -1.74 0.24 -10.30
C LEU A 31 -1.64 1.42 -9.30
N HIS A 32 -2.06 2.61 -9.70
CA HIS A 32 -2.09 3.77 -8.83
C HIS A 32 -3.22 3.66 -7.81
N GLU A 33 -4.40 3.28 -8.27
CA GLU A 33 -5.61 3.03 -7.50
C GLU A 33 -5.40 1.87 -6.53
N MET A 34 -4.75 0.78 -6.98
CA MET A 34 -4.35 -0.34 -6.11
C MET A 34 -3.43 0.11 -4.97
N ARG A 35 -2.48 1.01 -5.24
CA ARG A 35 -1.57 1.54 -4.22
C ARG A 35 -2.32 2.37 -3.18
N ILE A 36 -3.22 3.23 -3.63
CA ILE A 36 -4.07 4.03 -2.73
C ILE A 36 -4.94 3.10 -1.88
N ALA A 37 -5.60 2.13 -2.52
CA ALA A 37 -6.46 1.18 -1.83
C ALA A 37 -5.70 0.37 -0.77
N HIS A 38 -4.47 -0.05 -1.07
CA HIS A 38 -3.60 -0.72 -0.12
C HIS A 38 -3.30 0.14 1.11
N ILE A 39 -2.89 1.39 0.90
CA ILE A 39 -2.52 2.31 2.00
C ILE A 39 -3.74 2.67 2.88
N VAL A 40 -4.88 2.97 2.26
CA VAL A 40 -6.11 3.32 2.98
C VAL A 40 -6.74 2.11 3.67
N SER A 41 -6.46 0.88 3.20
CA SER A 41 -6.87 -0.34 3.92
C SER A 41 -5.99 -0.60 5.15
N ILE A 42 -4.67 -0.57 4.98
CA ILE A 42 -3.72 -0.93 6.06
C ILE A 42 -3.66 0.14 7.16
N GLY A 43 -3.82 1.41 6.81
CA GLY A 43 -3.67 2.54 7.74
C GLY A 43 -4.64 2.46 8.92
N PRO A 44 -5.96 2.43 8.69
CA PRO A 44 -6.97 2.31 9.74
C PRO A 44 -6.82 1.04 10.58
N GLU A 45 -6.45 -0.10 9.97
CA GLU A 45 -6.22 -1.36 10.71
C GLU A 45 -5.02 -1.22 11.67
N SER A 46 -3.93 -0.59 11.21
CA SER A 46 -2.77 -0.29 12.05
C SER A 46 -3.11 0.67 13.18
N LEU A 47 -3.94 1.69 12.92
CA LEU A 47 -4.41 2.63 13.93
C LEU A 47 -5.26 1.94 14.98
N CYS A 48 -6.28 1.16 14.58
CA CYS A 48 -7.12 0.43 15.52
C CYS A 48 -6.30 -0.46 16.45
N THR A 49 -5.24 -1.07 15.94
CA THR A 49 -4.34 -1.94 16.70
C THR A 49 -3.44 -1.16 17.65
N LEU A 50 -2.90 -0.02 17.23
CA LEU A 50 -1.88 0.74 17.98
C LEU A 50 -2.42 1.91 18.81
N ASN A 51 -3.66 2.34 18.56
CA ASN A 51 -4.31 3.43 19.30
C ASN A 51 -4.38 3.17 20.82
N PRO A 52 -4.64 1.94 21.33
CA PRO A 52 -4.59 1.66 22.77
C PRO A 52 -3.21 1.93 23.38
N ASP A 53 -2.14 1.54 22.68
CA ASP A 53 -0.77 1.80 23.13
C ASP A 53 -0.42 3.29 23.06
N CYS A 54 -0.90 4.01 22.04
CA CYS A 54 -0.73 5.45 21.92
C CYS A 54 -1.47 6.22 23.03
N GLY A 55 -2.74 5.88 23.28
CA GLY A 55 -3.56 6.44 24.36
C GLY A 55 -3.04 6.11 25.76
N GLY A 56 -2.35 4.98 25.92
CA GLY A 56 -1.65 4.58 27.14
C GLY A 56 -0.27 5.23 27.34
N GLY A 57 0.10 6.23 26.53
CA GLY A 57 1.37 6.96 26.64
C GLY A 57 2.59 6.25 26.05
N LYS A 58 2.42 5.03 25.51
CA LYS A 58 3.51 4.28 24.83
C LYS A 58 3.75 4.76 23.40
N GLY A 59 2.95 5.68 22.88
CA GLY A 59 3.16 6.27 21.56
C GLY A 59 4.53 6.96 21.41
N VAL A 60 5.15 7.38 22.51
CA VAL A 60 6.50 7.97 22.52
C VAL A 60 7.61 6.94 22.21
N ILE A 61 7.34 5.65 22.45
CA ILE A 61 8.28 4.54 22.19
C ILE A 61 8.38 4.25 20.68
N LEU A 62 7.35 4.62 19.92
CA LEU A 62 7.32 4.43 18.46
C LEU A 62 8.33 5.35 17.77
N THR A 63 8.90 4.86 16.67
CA THR A 63 9.81 5.65 15.84
C THR A 63 9.06 6.83 15.20
N TYR A 64 9.80 7.88 14.83
CA TYR A 64 9.22 9.03 14.13
C TYR A 64 8.52 8.65 12.82
N ASP A 65 9.05 7.64 12.10
CA ASP A 65 8.44 7.12 10.88
C ASP A 65 7.04 6.56 11.16
N THR A 66 6.94 5.66 12.14
CA THR A 66 5.64 5.06 12.53
C THR A 66 4.66 6.11 13.04
N ARG A 67 5.12 7.07 13.86
CA ARG A 67 4.28 8.15 14.36
C ARG A 67 3.76 9.05 13.24
N THR A 68 4.58 9.33 12.23
CA THR A 68 4.19 10.11 11.05
C THR A 68 3.13 9.37 10.25
N ASN A 69 3.32 8.07 10.03
CA ASN A 69 2.35 7.23 9.33
C ASN A 69 1.02 7.14 10.10
N LEU A 70 1.04 6.96 11.42
CA LEU A 70 -0.18 6.95 12.24
C LEU A 70 -0.91 8.30 12.20
N ALA A 71 -0.18 9.42 12.30
CA ALA A 71 -0.76 10.75 12.17
C ALA A 71 -1.39 10.97 10.78
N PHE A 72 -0.76 10.47 9.73
CA PHE A 72 -1.31 10.48 8.37
C PHE A 72 -2.58 9.62 8.26
N PHE A 73 -2.58 8.40 8.80
CA PHE A 73 -3.73 7.50 8.75
C PHE A 73 -4.96 8.03 9.49
N HIS A 74 -4.77 8.90 10.49
CA HIS A 74 -5.88 9.55 11.20
C HIS A 74 -6.69 10.50 10.31
N SER A 75 -6.16 10.89 9.15
CA SER A 75 -6.89 11.72 8.17
C SER A 75 -7.94 10.95 7.36
N PHE A 76 -7.88 9.62 7.33
CA PHE A 76 -8.82 8.80 6.58
C PHE A 76 -10.17 8.70 7.29
N ILE A 77 -11.25 8.78 6.53
CA ILE A 77 -12.61 8.58 7.04
C ILE A 77 -13.14 7.19 6.69
N ALA A 78 -14.17 6.74 7.41
CA ALA A 78 -14.80 5.44 7.17
C ALA A 78 -15.29 5.26 5.72
N ALA A 79 -15.72 6.35 5.07
CA ALA A 79 -16.12 6.32 3.67
C ALA A 79 -14.94 6.00 2.74
N ASP A 80 -13.73 6.50 3.02
CA ASP A 80 -12.52 6.21 2.23
C ASP A 80 -12.15 4.73 2.36
N TYR A 81 -12.22 4.18 3.58
CA TYR A 81 -12.00 2.76 3.80
C TYR A 81 -13.00 1.91 3.01
N VAL A 82 -14.30 2.22 3.08
CA VAL A 82 -15.33 1.49 2.32
C VAL A 82 -15.15 1.64 0.81
N ALA A 83 -14.78 2.83 0.33
CA ALA A 83 -14.53 3.07 -1.09
C ALA A 83 -13.34 2.24 -1.60
N THR A 84 -12.27 2.15 -0.82
CA THR A 84 -11.09 1.37 -1.19
C THR A 84 -11.30 -0.14 -1.12
N GLN A 85 -12.18 -0.64 -0.24
CA GLN A 85 -12.59 -2.05 -0.27
C GLN A 85 -13.37 -2.44 -1.53
N ARG A 86 -13.95 -1.47 -2.26
CA ARG A 86 -14.61 -1.74 -3.55
C ARG A 86 -13.63 -1.82 -4.73
N LEU A 87 -12.40 -1.36 -4.54
CA LEU A 87 -11.30 -1.45 -5.51
C LEU A 87 -10.46 -2.72 -5.34
N ARG A 88 -10.74 -3.50 -4.28
CA ARG A 88 -10.05 -4.74 -3.94
C ARG A 88 -10.79 -5.94 -4.53
#